data_AF-A0A920NHF7-F1
#
_entry.id   AF-A0A920NHF7-F1
#
_cell.length_a   1.000
_cell.length_b   1.000
_cell.length_c   1.000
_cell.angle_alpha   90.00
_cell.angle_beta   90.00
_cell.angle_gamma   90.00
#
_symmetry.space_group_name_H-M   'P 1'
#
loop_
_entity.id
_entity.type
_entity.pdbx_description
1 polymer ?
#
loop_
_entity_poly.entity_id
_entity_poly.type
_entity_poly.pdbx_seq_one_letter_code
_entity_poly.pdbx_strand_id
1 'polypeptide(L)'
;MDENYQLYFEETDWCYRAHKQKGGLQYLPSATIMHRGAHSTIANPERNSVLFAQSQSRFYRTNLGLFSYLILKLITMIGIEYWILRTMLAILRGR
;
A
#
# COMPACT_ATOMS: atom_id res chain seq x y z
N MET A 1 -9.29 12.32 -8.76
CA MET A 1 -8.88 11.12 -8.03
C MET A 1 -9.30 9.90 -8.85
N ASP A 2 -8.58 8.77 -8.83
CA ASP A 2 -8.97 7.57 -9.59
C ASP A 2 -9.93 6.72 -8.74
N GLU A 3 -11.20 6.64 -9.15
CA GLU A 3 -12.27 5.95 -8.40
C GLU A 3 -12.12 4.43 -8.35
N ASN A 4 -11.19 3.88 -9.12
CA ASN A 4 -10.95 2.45 -9.11
C ASN A 4 -10.08 1.98 -7.93
N TYR A 5 -9.55 2.90 -7.12
CA TYR A 5 -8.99 2.56 -5.81
C TYR A 5 -10.15 2.52 -4.81
N GLN A 6 -10.45 1.34 -4.27
CA GLN A 6 -11.49 1.20 -3.24
C GLN A 6 -11.02 1.75 -1.88
N LEU A 7 -9.74 1.54 -1.55
CA LEU A 7 -9.07 2.03 -0.35
C LEU A 7 -7.56 1.93 -0.55
N TYR A 8 -6.80 2.84 0.04
CA TYR A 8 -5.34 2.94 -0.06
C TYR A 8 -4.83 3.31 -1.47
N PHE A 9 -3.71 4.05 -1.51
CA PHE A 9 -3.05 4.57 -2.72
C PHE A 9 -3.88 5.53 -3.59
N GLU A 10 -5.14 5.79 -3.28
CA GLU A 10 -6.02 6.75 -3.95
C GLU A 10 -5.48 8.18 -3.84
N GLU A 11 -5.03 8.54 -2.63
CA GLU A 11 -4.40 9.82 -2.31
C GLU A 11 -2.96 9.88 -2.84
N THR A 12 -2.23 8.77 -2.76
CA THR A 12 -0.84 8.67 -3.24
C THR A 12 -0.80 8.84 -4.76
N ASP A 13 -1.71 8.18 -5.49
CA ASP A 13 -1.91 8.34 -6.93
C ASP A 13 -2.21 9.80 -7.30
N TRP A 14 -3.15 10.42 -6.57
CA TRP A 14 -3.52 11.81 -6.81
C TRP A 14 -2.32 12.77 -6.63
N CYS A 15 -1.61 12.66 -5.50
CA CYS A 15 -0.44 13.49 -5.21
C CYS A 15 0.70 13.25 -6.21
N TYR A 16 0.95 11.99 -6.59
CA TYR A 16 1.97 11.64 -7.57
C TYR A 16 1.67 12.24 -8.95
N ARG A 17 0.41 12.16 -9.40
CA ARG A 17 -0.01 12.77 -10.67
C ARG A 17 0.06 14.29 -10.63
N ALA A 18 -0.36 14.91 -9.53
CA ALA A 18 -0.24 16.35 -9.33
C ALA A 18 1.23 16.81 -9.43
N HIS A 19 2.13 16.12 -8.73
CA HIS A 19 3.57 16.38 -8.81
C HIS A 19 4.12 16.22 -10.24
N LYS A 20 3.74 15.14 -10.95
CA LYS A 20 4.18 14.93 -12.35
C LYS A 20 3.71 16.02 -13.30
N GLN A 21 2.54 16.61 -13.07
CA GLN A 21 1.98 17.68 -13.90
C GLN A 21 2.54 19.07 -13.56
N LYS A 22 3.62 19.17 -12.75
CA LYS A 22 4.15 20.41 -12.17
C LYS A 22 3.12 21.17 -11.32
N GLY A 23 2.05 20.50 -10.90
CA GLY A 23 1.18 21.00 -9.85
C GLY A 23 1.95 21.01 -8.54
N GLY A 24 1.98 22.16 -7.87
CA GLY A 24 2.65 22.28 -6.58
C GLY A 24 1.95 21.41 -5.53
N LEU A 25 2.70 20.54 -4.86
CA LEU A 25 2.29 19.93 -3.60
C LEU A 25 2.97 20.71 -2.48
N GLN A 26 2.21 21.40 -1.64
CA GLN A 26 2.76 22.20 -0.55
C GLN A 26 2.33 21.63 0.80
N TYR A 27 3.29 21.50 1.70
CA TYR A 27 3.05 21.19 3.10
C TYR A 27 3.10 22.47 3.92
N LEU A 28 2.01 22.76 4.65
CA LEU A 28 1.89 23.97 5.47
C LEU A 28 1.92 23.57 6.95
N PRO A 29 3.08 23.66 7.64
CA PRO A 29 3.19 23.21 9.03
C PRO A 29 2.37 24.05 10.01
N SER A 30 1.99 25.29 9.65
CA SER A 30 1.14 26.14 10.48
C SER A 30 -0.33 25.71 10.49
N ALA A 31 -0.77 24.92 9.51
CA ALA A 31 -2.12 24.34 9.49
C ALA A 31 -2.09 22.99 10.19
N THR A 32 -2.82 22.86 11.29
CA THR A 32 -2.88 21.63 12.09
C THR A 32 -4.28 21.01 12.05
N ILE A 33 -4.33 19.70 11.80
CA ILE A 33 -5.57 18.91 11.78
C ILE A 33 -5.32 17.64 12.60
N MET A 34 -6.27 17.26 13.46
CA MET A 34 -6.22 16.02 14.24
C MET A 34 -7.05 14.94 13.57
N HIS A 35 -6.42 13.83 13.18
CA HIS A 35 -7.10 12.65 12.65
C HIS A 35 -7.15 11.54 13.71
N ARG A 36 -8.35 11.02 14.00
CA ARG A 36 -8.54 9.85 14.85
C ARG A 36 -8.42 8.58 14.00
N GLY A 37 -7.25 7.96 14.02
CA GLY A 37 -6.91 6.85 13.12
C GLY A 37 -7.61 5.51 13.43
N ALA A 38 -7.48 4.59 12.47
CA ALA A 38 -7.81 3.15 12.54
C ALA A 38 -9.28 2.75 12.80
N HIS A 39 -10.16 3.69 13.13
CA HIS A 39 -11.55 3.37 13.52
C HIS A 39 -12.30 2.51 12.48
N SER A 40 -12.12 2.79 11.19
CA SER A 40 -12.84 2.10 10.10
C SER A 40 -12.13 0.84 9.58
N THR A 41 -10.84 0.65 9.89
CA THR A 41 -10.02 -0.43 9.32
C THR A 41 -9.68 -1.55 10.30
N ILE A 42 -10.02 -1.39 11.58
CA ILE A 42 -9.80 -2.43 12.62
C ILE A 42 -10.72 -3.64 12.41
N ALA A 43 -11.90 -3.46 11.83
CA ALA A 43 -12.93 -4.51 11.79
C ALA A 43 -12.57 -5.72 10.91
N ASN A 44 -11.74 -5.55 9.87
CA ASN A 44 -11.37 -6.65 8.97
C ASN A 44 -9.94 -6.49 8.41
N PRO A 45 -8.91 -6.87 9.18
CA PRO A 45 -7.51 -6.69 8.80
C PRO A 45 -7.10 -7.50 7.57
N GLU A 46 -7.67 -8.70 7.38
CA GLU A 46 -7.36 -9.56 6.22
C GLU A 46 -7.86 -8.92 4.92
N ARG A 47 -9.12 -8.48 4.89
CA ARG A 47 -9.67 -7.76 3.73
C ARG A 47 -8.86 -6.52 3.42
N ASN A 48 -8.48 -5.74 4.45
CA ASN A 48 -7.72 -4.51 4.26
C ASN A 48 -6.31 -4.78 3.73
N SER A 49 -5.69 -5.89 4.12
CA SER A 49 -4.39 -6.33 3.59
C SER A 49 -4.49 -6.68 2.10
N VAL A 50 -5.55 -7.37 1.69
CA VAL A 50 -5.81 -7.67 0.27
C VAL A 50 -6.08 -6.39 -0.53
N LEU A 51 -6.92 -5.48 -0.02
CA LEU A 51 -7.19 -4.19 -0.66
C LEU A 51 -5.92 -3.36 -0.82
N PHE A 52 -5.10 -3.30 0.23
CA PHE A 52 -3.81 -2.61 0.18
C PHE A 52 -2.92 -3.18 -0.92
N ALA A 53 -2.78 -4.52 -1.01
CA ALA A 53 -1.97 -5.17 -2.03
C ALA A 53 -2.50 -4.93 -3.46
N GLN A 54 -3.82 -4.91 -3.65
CA GLN A 54 -4.46 -4.60 -4.93
C GLN A 54 -4.20 -3.16 -5.35
N SER A 55 -4.44 -2.21 -4.45
CA SER A 55 -4.20 -0.78 -4.66
C SER A 55 -2.72 -0.49 -4.94
N GLN A 56 -1.79 -1.06 -4.16
CA GLN A 56 -0.35 -0.94 -4.42
C GLN A 56 0.04 -1.47 -5.80
N SER A 57 -0.47 -2.65 -6.17
CA SER A 57 -0.22 -3.26 -7.48
C SER A 57 -0.68 -2.36 -8.63
N ARG A 58 -1.87 -1.74 -8.50
CA ARG A 58 -2.41 -0.79 -9.46
C ARG A 58 -1.52 0.45 -9.57
N PHE A 59 -1.13 1.05 -8.45
CA PHE A 59 -0.27 2.22 -8.43
C PHE A 59 1.04 1.95 -9.16
N TYR A 60 1.73 0.85 -8.85
CA TYR A 60 3.00 0.51 -9.50
C TYR A 60 2.83 0.32 -11.01
N ARG A 61 1.80 -0.41 -11.43
CA ARG A 61 1.55 -0.68 -12.86
C ARG A 61 1.21 0.59 -13.63
N THR A 62 0.42 1.49 -13.06
CA THR A 62 -0.10 2.69 -13.74
C THR A 62 0.87 3.88 -13.69
N ASN A 63 1.59 4.06 -12.58
CA ASN A 63 2.40 5.25 -12.32
C ASN A 63 3.91 5.05 -12.44
N LEU A 64 4.40 3.83 -12.15
CA LEU A 64 5.83 3.49 -12.08
C LEU A 64 6.28 2.52 -13.19
N GLY A 65 5.33 1.99 -13.98
CA GLY A 65 5.59 1.13 -15.12
C GLY A 65 5.73 -0.36 -14.79
N LEU A 66 5.84 -1.18 -15.85
CA LEU A 66 5.82 -2.63 -15.75
C LEU A 66 7.02 -3.19 -14.97
N PHE A 67 8.21 -2.64 -15.16
CA PHE A 67 9.42 -3.11 -14.48
C PHE A 67 9.31 -2.99 -12.95
N SER A 68 8.91 -1.81 -12.46
CA SER A 68 8.66 -1.56 -11.04
C SER A 68 7.58 -2.49 -10.48
N TYR A 69 6.52 -2.74 -11.26
CA TYR A 69 5.46 -3.68 -10.90
C TYR A 69 5.98 -5.12 -10.77
N LEU A 70 6.83 -5.60 -11.68
CA LEU A 70 7.41 -6.94 -11.60
C LEU A 70 8.34 -7.09 -10.40
N ILE A 71 9.16 -6.07 -10.11
CA ILE A 71 10.00 -6.04 -8.89
C ILE A 71 9.11 -6.12 -7.65
N LEU A 72 8.03 -5.34 -7.59
CA LEU A 72 7.09 -5.40 -6.47
C LEU A 72 6.57 -6.83 -6.27
N LYS A 73 6.12 -7.49 -7.35
CA LYS A 73 5.62 -8.88 -7.26
C LYS A 73 6.70 -9.85 -6.80
N LEU A 74 7.93 -9.70 -7.26
CA LEU A 74 9.05 -10.51 -6.79
C LEU A 74 9.29 -10.34 -5.29
N ILE A 75 9.35 -9.09 -4.81
CA ILE A 75 9.51 -8.79 -3.37
C ILE A 75 8.35 -9.39 -2.57
N THR A 76 7.12 -9.26 -3.05
CA THR A 76 5.95 -9.83 -2.37
C THR A 76 6.02 -11.35 -2.27
N MET A 77 6.40 -12.05 -3.34
CA MET A 77 6.53 -13.52 -3.33
C MET A 77 7.60 -13.98 -2.33
N ILE A 78 8.79 -13.38 -2.39
CA ILE A 78 9.88 -13.68 -1.45
C ILE A 78 9.44 -13.43 0.01
N GLY A 79 8.73 -12.31 0.24
CA GLY A 79 8.21 -11.98 1.56
C GLY A 79 7.23 -13.02 2.09
N ILE A 80 6.26 -13.45 1.27
CA ILE A 80 5.28 -14.49 1.63
C ILE A 80 5.99 -15.81 1.94
N GLU A 81 6.93 -16.23 1.09
CA GLU A 81 7.73 -17.43 1.29
C GLU A 81 8.47 -17.39 2.63
N TYR A 82 9.13 -16.28 2.93
CA TYR A 82 9.81 -16.06 4.20
C TYR A 82 8.86 -16.19 5.40
N TRP A 83 7.68 -15.55 5.34
CA TRP A 83 6.70 -15.61 6.43
C TRP A 83 6.16 -17.03 6.64
N ILE A 84 5.89 -17.76 5.57
CA ILE A 84 5.44 -19.16 5.64
C ILE A 84 6.54 -20.02 6.28
N LEU A 85 7.78 -19.95 5.78
CA LEU A 85 8.91 -20.71 6.32
C LEU A 85 9.15 -20.40 7.81
N ARG A 86 9.13 -19.12 8.18
CA ARG A 86 9.27 -18.67 9.57
C ARG A 86 8.17 -19.26 10.45
N THR A 87 6.92 -19.25 9.98
CA THR A 87 5.77 -19.75 10.73
C THR A 87 5.84 -21.26 10.89
N MET A 88 6.17 -21.99 9.83
CA MET A 88 6.38 -23.44 9.87
C MET A 88 7.49 -23.84 10.84
N LEU A 89 8.62 -23.13 10.82
CA LEU A 89 9.72 -23.37 11.75
C LEU A 89 9.34 -23.06 13.21
N ALA A 90 8.50 -22.06 13.45
CA ALA A 90 8.01 -21.73 14.79
C ALA A 90 7.12 -22.86 15.34
N ILE A 91 6.18 -23.35 14.53
CA ILE A 91 5.29 -24.47 14.88
C ILE A 91 6.10 -25.74 15.15
N LEU A 92 7.06 -26.07 14.27
CA LEU A 92 7.93 -27.25 14.43
C LEU A 92 8.80 -27.20 15.70
N ARG A 93 9.12 -26.00 16.19
CA ARG A 93 9.88 -25.80 17.43
C ARG A 93 9.02 -25.89 18.70
N GLY A 94 7.74 -26.27 18.58
CA GLY A 94 6.86 -26.50 19.73
C GLY A 94 6.39 -25.22 20.42
N ARG A 95 6.22 -24.14 19.67
CA ARG A 95 5.48 -22.94 20.10
C ARG A 95 4.16 -22.83 19.37
#